data_AF-A0A1Q8LGD3-F1
#
_entry.id   AF-A0A1Q8LGD3-F1
#
_cell.length_a   1.000
_cell.length_b   1.000
_cell.length_c   1.000
_cell.angle_alpha   90.00
_cell.angle_beta   90.00
_cell.angle_gamma   90.00
#
_symmetry.space_group_name_H-M   'P 1'
#
loop_
_entity.id
_entity.type
_entity.pdbx_description
1 polymer ?
#
loop_
_entity_poly.entity_id
_entity_poly.type
_entity_poly.pdbx_seq_one_letter_code
_entity_poly.pdbx_strand_id
1 'polypeptide(L)'
;MVSSRTATTPEDVVADLPPQQWNSDTAVSYEAAQEAINEVLACYVALLEREGTKPAPDRERIEDLRARIADCAHQQRVLSPKYPGELAAVRGSYSRRLAELRDELG
;
A
#
# COMPACT_ATOMS: atom_id res chain seq x y z
N MET A 1 14.66 3.30 -59.88
CA MET A 1 15.58 2.40 -59.15
C MET A 1 16.58 3.30 -58.45
N VAL A 2 16.76 3.33 -57.13
CA VAL A 2 16.49 2.38 -56.06
C VAL A 2 16.05 3.17 -54.82
N SER A 3 14.90 2.81 -54.24
CA SER A 3 14.52 3.23 -52.89
C SER A 3 15.40 2.50 -51.89
N SER A 4 16.29 3.22 -51.21
CA SER A 4 16.99 2.70 -50.05
C SER A 4 16.07 2.80 -48.84
N ARG A 5 15.41 1.68 -48.52
CA ARG A 5 14.79 1.47 -47.21
C ARG A 5 15.93 1.32 -46.20
N THR A 6 16.14 2.32 -45.36
CA THR A 6 16.95 2.19 -44.15
C THR A 6 16.25 1.17 -43.24
N ALA A 7 16.93 0.05 -43.01
CA ALA A 7 16.51 -0.92 -42.01
C ALA A 7 16.73 -0.30 -40.63
N THR A 8 15.64 -0.09 -39.88
CA THR A 8 15.69 0.33 -38.47
C THR A 8 16.37 -0.77 -37.67
N THR A 9 17.60 -0.50 -37.21
CA THR A 9 18.35 -1.37 -36.30
C THR A 9 17.61 -1.46 -34.97
N PRO A 10 17.54 -2.62 -34.29
CA PRO A 10 16.85 -2.77 -33.01
C PRO A 10 17.34 -1.84 -31.89
N GLU A 11 18.54 -1.27 -32.03
CA GLU A 11 19.09 -0.25 -31.11
C GLU A 11 18.33 1.08 -31.16
N ASP A 12 17.72 1.42 -32.30
CA ASP A 12 17.00 2.69 -32.52
C ASP A 12 15.63 2.70 -31.80
N VAL A 13 15.04 1.51 -31.60
CA VAL A 13 13.74 1.35 -30.95
C VAL A 13 13.82 1.65 -29.44
N VAL A 14 14.99 1.47 -28.83
CA VAL A 14 15.20 1.76 -27.40
C VAL A 14 15.52 3.24 -27.18
N ALA A 15 16.10 3.91 -28.18
CA ALA A 15 16.43 5.33 -28.13
C ALA A 15 15.20 6.25 -28.20
N ASP A 16 14.11 5.77 -28.81
CA ASP A 16 12.85 6.52 -28.97
C ASP A 16 11.82 6.23 -27.85
N LEU A 17 12.20 5.41 -26.86
CA LEU A 17 11.40 5.27 -25.64
C LEU A 17 11.53 6.56 -24.83
N PRO A 18 10.41 7.24 -24.49
CA PRO A 18 10.48 8.39 -23.61
C PRO A 18 11.17 7.95 -22.31
N PRO A 19 12.09 8.75 -21.76
CA PRO A 19 12.75 8.39 -20.50
C PRO A 19 11.67 8.21 -19.45
N GLN A 20 11.44 6.95 -19.05
CA GLN A 20 10.51 6.65 -17.97
C GLN A 20 11.20 7.11 -16.69
N GLN A 21 10.94 8.36 -16.31
CA GLN A 21 11.51 8.97 -15.14
C GLN A 21 10.91 8.25 -13.93
N TRP A 22 11.65 7.27 -13.39
CA TRP A 22 11.33 6.67 -12.12
C TRP A 22 11.42 7.77 -11.07
N ASN A 23 10.28 8.33 -10.69
CA ASN A 23 10.24 9.37 -9.67
C ASN A 23 10.42 8.71 -8.30
N SER A 24 11.66 8.73 -7.79
CA SER A 24 12.02 8.19 -6.48
C SER A 24 11.11 8.72 -5.36
N ASP A 25 10.63 9.96 -5.46
CA ASP A 25 9.71 10.54 -4.47
C ASP A 25 8.33 9.87 -4.47
N THR A 26 7.85 9.46 -5.64
CA THR A 26 6.61 8.70 -5.79
C THR A 26 6.76 7.30 -5.20
N ALA A 27 7.90 6.63 -5.45
CA ALA A 27 8.20 5.32 -4.88
C ALA A 27 8.28 5.40 -3.35
N VAL A 28 9.00 6.38 -2.80
CA VAL A 28 9.09 6.62 -1.35
C VAL A 28 7.71 6.90 -0.75
N SER A 29 6.88 7.71 -1.42
CA SER A 29 5.53 8.02 -0.94
C SER A 29 4.62 6.80 -0.94
N TYR A 30 4.77 5.93 -1.94
CA TYR A 30 4.00 4.69 -2.05
C TYR A 30 4.40 3.69 -0.95
N GLU A 31 5.69 3.47 -0.75
CA GLU A 31 6.21 2.60 0.31
C GLU A 31 5.82 3.11 1.70
N ALA A 32 5.94 4.42 1.95
CA ALA A 32 5.54 5.00 3.23
C ALA A 32 4.02 4.84 3.51
N ALA A 33 3.18 4.84 2.46
CA ALA A 33 1.76 4.56 2.61
C ALA A 33 1.49 3.07 2.86
N GLN A 34 2.21 2.17 2.18
CA GLN A 34 2.13 0.72 2.42
C GLN A 34 2.57 0.35 3.84
N GLU A 35 3.66 0.94 4.34
CA GLU A 35 4.14 0.76 5.70
C GLU A 35 3.11 1.20 6.74
N ALA A 36 2.51 2.38 6.56
CA ALA A 36 1.47 2.86 7.48
C ALA A 36 0.26 1.90 7.54
N ILE A 37 -0.13 1.29 6.41
CA ILE A 37 -1.18 0.27 6.40
C ILE A 37 -0.73 -1.01 7.12
N ASN A 38 0.50 -1.45 6.88
CA ASN A 38 1.07 -2.65 7.53
C ASN A 38 1.16 -2.51 9.05
N GLU A 39 1.55 -1.35 9.57
CA GLU A 39 1.61 -1.11 11.01
C GLU A 39 0.23 -1.23 11.67
N VAL A 40 -0.79 -0.62 11.06
CA VAL A 40 -2.19 -0.72 11.52
C VAL A 40 -2.71 -2.16 11.42
N LEU A 41 -2.42 -2.85 10.32
CA LEU A 41 -2.77 -4.25 10.14
C LEU A 41 -2.17 -5.12 11.26
N ALA A 42 -0.89 -4.91 11.58
CA ALA A 42 -0.22 -5.63 12.67
C ALA A 42 -0.90 -5.37 14.02
N CYS A 43 -1.31 -4.14 14.32
CA CYS A 43 -2.06 -3.83 15.54
C CYS A 43 -3.41 -4.56 15.59
N TYR A 44 -4.16 -4.60 14.49
CA TYR A 44 -5.43 -5.35 14.47
C TYR A 44 -5.25 -6.85 14.65
N VAL A 45 -4.21 -7.44 14.05
CA VAL A 45 -3.86 -8.85 14.25
C VAL A 45 -3.54 -9.10 15.73
N ALA A 46 -2.72 -8.25 16.35
CA ALA A 46 -2.40 -8.37 17.77
C ALA A 46 -3.65 -8.26 18.67
N LEU A 47 -4.56 -7.32 18.37
CA LEU A 47 -5.83 -7.19 19.09
C LEU A 47 -6.73 -8.43 18.92
N LEU A 48 -6.77 -9.01 17.72
CA LEU A 48 -7.53 -10.22 17.42
C LEU A 48 -6.97 -11.42 18.20
N GLU A 49 -5.66 -11.59 18.22
CA GLU A 49 -5.00 -12.63 19.02
C GLU A 49 -5.26 -12.44 20.52
N ARG A 50 -5.16 -11.20 21.02
CA ARG A 50 -5.48 -10.86 22.41
C ARG A 50 -6.93 -11.16 22.76
N GLU A 51 -7.87 -10.88 21.86
CA GLU A 51 -9.29 -11.20 22.06
C GLU A 51 -9.52 -12.72 22.09
N GLY A 52 -8.93 -13.44 21.14
CA GLY A 52 -9.08 -14.89 20.99
C GLY A 52 -8.51 -15.70 22.16
N THR A 53 -7.60 -15.14 22.95
CA THR A 53 -7.00 -15.79 24.12
C THR A 53 -7.75 -15.52 25.43
N LYS A 54 -8.81 -14.71 25.42
CA LYS A 54 -9.62 -14.46 26.62
C LYS A 54 -10.39 -15.72 27.04
N PRO A 55 -10.67 -15.92 28.34
CA PRO A 55 -11.51 -17.03 28.82
C PRO A 55 -12.93 -17.03 28.23
N ALA A 56 -13.46 -15.86 27.88
CA ALA A 56 -14.71 -15.68 27.16
C ALA A 56 -14.48 -14.63 26.06
N PRO A 57 -14.05 -15.04 24.85
CA PRO A 57 -13.81 -14.11 23.75
C PRO A 57 -15.11 -13.46 23.26
N ASP A 58 -15.03 -12.16 22.97
CA ASP A 58 -16.14 -11.44 22.36
C ASP A 58 -16.21 -11.73 20.85
N ARG A 59 -17.29 -12.39 20.42
CA ARG A 59 -17.50 -12.76 19.01
C ARG A 59 -17.71 -11.55 18.10
N GLU A 60 -18.45 -10.54 18.55
CA GLU A 60 -18.69 -9.35 17.72
C GLU A 60 -17.37 -8.60 17.48
N ARG A 61 -16.56 -8.48 18.53
CA ARG A 61 -15.24 -7.86 18.44
C ARG A 61 -14.29 -8.64 17.52
N ILE A 62 -14.30 -9.97 17.57
CA ILE A 62 -13.50 -10.81 16.66
C ILE A 62 -13.90 -10.59 15.20
N GLU A 63 -15.20 -10.53 14.91
CA GLU A 63 -15.68 -10.30 13.54
C GLU A 63 -15.38 -8.88 13.04
N ASP A 64 -15.51 -7.85 13.89
CA ASP A 64 -15.07 -6.49 13.54
C ASP A 64 -13.56 -6.47 13.22
N LEU A 65 -12.71 -7.04 14.08
CA LEU A 65 -11.26 -7.06 13.87
C LEU A 65 -10.88 -7.79 12.57
N ARG A 66 -11.57 -8.89 12.24
CA ARG A 66 -11.39 -9.61 10.96
C ARG A 66 -11.77 -8.74 9.77
N ALA A 67 -12.88 -8.01 9.85
CA ALA A 67 -13.30 -7.07 8.81
C ALA A 67 -12.25 -5.95 8.63
N ARG A 68 -11.74 -5.37 9.72
CA ARG A 68 -10.67 -4.35 9.67
C ARG A 68 -9.39 -4.85 9.03
N ILE A 69 -8.99 -6.10 9.31
CA ILE A 69 -7.85 -6.76 8.68
C ILE A 69 -8.07 -6.91 7.17
N ALA A 70 -9.26 -7.38 6.77
CA ALA A 70 -9.62 -7.54 5.36
C ALA A 70 -9.63 -6.19 4.62
N ASP A 71 -10.12 -5.13 5.26
CA ASP A 71 -10.11 -3.76 4.73
C ASP A 71 -8.68 -3.27 4.50
N CYS A 72 -7.76 -3.47 5.45
CA CYS A 72 -6.35 -3.11 5.27
C CYS A 72 -5.74 -3.84 4.06
N ALA A 73 -5.94 -5.15 3.97
CA ALA A 73 -5.46 -5.95 2.84
C ALA A 73 -6.11 -5.54 1.50
N HIS A 74 -7.35 -5.05 1.51
CA HIS A 74 -7.97 -4.46 0.32
C HIS A 74 -7.30 -3.13 -0.06
N GLN A 75 -7.12 -2.22 0.90
CA GLN A 75 -6.49 -0.92 0.66
C GLN A 75 -5.09 -1.07 0.07
N GLN A 76 -4.27 -2.01 0.56
CA GLN A 76 -2.93 -2.26 -0.01
C GLN A 76 -2.98 -2.68 -1.49
N ARG A 77 -3.99 -3.46 -1.87
CA ARG A 77 -4.14 -3.98 -3.25
C ARG A 77 -4.62 -2.92 -4.23
N VAL A 78 -5.41 -1.95 -3.76
CA VAL A 78 -5.97 -0.89 -4.61
C VAL A 78 -5.13 0.39 -4.59
N LEU A 79 -4.19 0.52 -3.66
CA LEU A 79 -3.27 1.65 -3.59
C LEU A 79 -2.47 1.79 -4.89
N SER A 80 -2.38 3.00 -5.43
CA SER A 80 -1.69 3.26 -6.69
C SER A 80 -0.63 4.35 -6.54
N PRO A 81 0.61 4.14 -7.04
CA PRO A 81 1.62 5.18 -7.06
C PRO A 81 1.29 6.33 -8.03
N LYS A 82 0.28 6.17 -8.88
CA LYS A 82 -0.13 7.18 -9.89
C LYS A 82 -0.75 8.44 -9.28
N TYR A 83 -1.25 8.35 -8.04
CA TYR A 83 -1.99 9.42 -7.38
C TYR A 83 -1.30 9.85 -6.07
N PRO A 84 -0.25 10.69 -6.13
CA PRO A 84 0.53 11.05 -4.94
C PRO A 84 -0.28 11.75 -3.84
N GLY A 85 -1.35 12.48 -4.20
CA GLY A 85 -2.29 13.05 -3.24
C GLY A 85 -3.05 11.99 -2.43
N GLU A 86 -3.40 10.87 -3.05
CA GLU A 86 -4.04 9.74 -2.37
C GLU A 86 -3.06 9.04 -1.43
N LEU A 87 -1.80 8.87 -1.84
CA LEU A 87 -0.76 8.28 -0.98
C LEU A 87 -0.57 9.09 0.32
N ALA A 88 -0.50 10.41 0.21
CA ALA A 88 -0.36 11.29 1.37
C ALA A 88 -1.59 11.23 2.29
N ALA A 89 -2.80 11.19 1.72
CA ALA A 89 -4.04 11.07 2.48
C ALA A 89 -4.15 9.71 3.19
N VAL A 90 -3.85 8.62 2.49
CA VAL A 90 -3.82 7.25 3.04
C VAL A 90 -2.81 7.18 4.18
N ARG A 91 -1.57 7.62 3.97
CA ARG A 91 -0.55 7.63 5.01
C ARG A 91 -1.03 8.41 6.24
N GLY A 92 -1.56 9.62 6.06
CA GLY A 92 -2.07 10.43 7.17
C GLY A 92 -3.22 9.79 7.94
N SER A 93 -4.16 9.15 7.23
CA SER A 93 -5.29 8.43 7.85
C SER A 93 -4.80 7.23 8.67
N TYR A 94 -3.91 6.42 8.11
CA TYR A 94 -3.39 5.23 8.77
C TYR A 94 -2.44 5.56 9.92
N SER A 95 -1.62 6.61 9.82
CA SER A 95 -0.81 7.09 10.96
C SER A 95 -1.67 7.57 12.12
N ARG A 96 -2.79 8.27 11.86
CA ARG A 96 -3.74 8.64 12.93
C ARG A 96 -4.34 7.39 13.57
N ARG A 97 -4.80 6.44 12.75
CA ARG A 97 -5.39 5.20 13.24
C ARG A 97 -4.40 4.38 14.06
N LEU A 98 -3.13 4.36 13.66
CA LEU A 98 -2.07 3.70 14.40
C LEU A 98 -1.89 4.29 15.81
N ALA A 99 -1.97 5.62 15.95
CA ALA A 99 -1.91 6.25 17.27
C ALA A 99 -3.07 5.78 18.17
N GLU A 100 -4.30 5.77 17.65
CA GLU A 100 -5.48 5.27 18.37
C GLU A 100 -5.33 3.80 18.80
N LEU A 101 -4.77 2.95 17.92
CA LEU A 101 -4.59 1.52 18.21
C LEU A 101 -3.46 1.24 19.19
N ARG A 102 -2.39 2.05 19.17
CA ARG A 102 -1.31 1.97 20.16
C ARG A 102 -1.84 2.29 21.55
N ASP A 103 -2.67 3.32 21.67
CA ASP A 103 -3.34 3.67 22.93
C ASP A 103 -4.26 2.54 23.43
N GLU A 104 -4.93 1.81 22.52
CA GLU A 104 -5.76 0.65 22.88
C GLU A 104 -4.93 -0.58 23.31
N LEU A 105 -3.77 -0.80 22.67
CA LEU A 105 -2.91 -1.93 22.97
C LEU A 105 -2.24 -1.80 24.35
N GLY A 106 -1.86 -0.57 24.73
CA GLY A 106 -1.20 -0.25 26.00
C GLY A 106 0.32 -0.27 25.88
#